data_AF-A0A4Y2DRU7-F1
#
_entry.id   AF-A0A4Y2DRU7-F1
#
_cell.length_a   1.000
_cell.length_b   1.000
_cell.length_c   1.000
_cell.angle_alpha   90.00
_cell.angle_beta   90.00
_cell.angle_gamma   90.00
#
_symmetry.space_group_name_H-M   'P 1'
#
loop_
_entity.id
_entity.type
_entity.pdbx_description
1 polymer ?
#
loop_
_entity_poly.entity_id
_entity_poly.type
_entity_poly.pdbx_seq_one_letter_code
_entity_poly.pdbx_strand_id
1 'polypeptide(L)'
;MFKTIADPADCEMRSVMRFLNAKKAKPAEIRRQLVEIYGKNVTTDGMVRKWVRQFNDGRTNVHDEARSGRPSVVNDGLVAKVNEKIRENRRFAIRMLFDEFPTNFKNCFA
;
A
#
# COMPACT_ATOMS: atom_id res chain seq x y z
N MET A 1 32.89 -13.78 -12.24
CA MET A 1 32.10 -13.30 -11.09
C MET A 1 31.13 -12.26 -11.62
N PHE A 2 29.82 -12.46 -11.47
CA PHE A 2 28.85 -11.44 -11.87
C PHE A 2 29.04 -10.22 -10.97
N LYS A 3 28.97 -9.02 -11.56
CA LYS A 3 28.97 -7.79 -10.75
C LYS A 3 27.64 -7.74 -10.01
N THR A 4 27.68 -7.62 -8.70
CA THR A 4 26.48 -7.37 -7.90
C THR A 4 25.85 -6.06 -8.34
N ILE A 5 24.56 -6.07 -8.65
CA ILE A 5 23.80 -4.86 -8.91
C ILE A 5 23.56 -4.20 -7.55
N ALA A 6 24.16 -3.03 -7.33
CA ALA A 6 23.97 -2.24 -6.12
C ALA A 6 22.60 -1.53 -6.16
N ASP A 7 21.98 -1.39 -5.00
CA ASP A 7 20.77 -0.59 -4.77
C ASP A 7 19.65 -0.79 -5.81
N PRO A 8 19.21 -2.06 -6.05
CA PRO A 8 18.17 -2.33 -7.03
C PRO A 8 16.84 -1.72 -6.60
N ALA A 9 16.05 -1.28 -7.57
CA ALA A 9 14.68 -0.89 -7.27
C ALA A 9 13.85 -2.13 -6.91
N ASP A 10 12.90 -1.95 -6.00
CA ASP A 10 12.00 -3.01 -5.54
C ASP A 10 11.29 -3.73 -6.70
N CYS A 11 10.85 -2.98 -7.71
CA CYS A 11 10.18 -3.52 -8.88
C CYS A 11 11.11 -4.38 -9.77
N GLU A 12 12.40 -4.07 -9.84
CA GLU A 12 13.38 -4.86 -10.61
C GLU A 12 13.54 -6.25 -10.00
N MET A 13 13.75 -6.32 -8.68
CA MET A 13 13.82 -7.59 -7.97
C MET A 13 12.55 -8.42 -8.11
N ARG A 14 11.39 -7.77 -7.96
CA ARG A 14 10.10 -8.44 -8.07
C ARG A 14 9.86 -8.93 -9.50
N SER A 15 10.41 -8.25 -10.51
CA SER A 15 10.39 -8.69 -11.91
C SER A 15 11.23 -9.95 -12.11
N VAL A 16 12.46 -9.99 -11.59
CA VAL A 16 13.30 -11.20 -11.62
C VAL A 16 12.63 -12.34 -10.87
N MET A 17 12.05 -12.05 -9.70
CA MET A 17 11.31 -13.04 -8.91
C MET A 17 10.13 -13.62 -9.70
N ARG A 18 9.34 -12.78 -10.38
CA ARG A 18 8.23 -13.20 -11.24
C ARG A 18 8.71 -14.10 -12.38
N PHE A 19 9.81 -13.72 -13.04
CA PHE A 19 10.43 -14.50 -14.10
C PHE A 19 10.86 -15.89 -13.61
N LEU A 20 11.56 -15.97 -12.48
CA LEU A 20 12.02 -17.23 -11.90
C LEU A 20 10.85 -18.10 -11.42
N ASN A 21 9.79 -17.49 -10.86
CA ASN A 21 8.58 -18.20 -10.49
C ASN A 21 7.86 -18.78 -11.72
N ALA A 22 7.81 -18.05 -12.84
CA ALA A 22 7.26 -18.54 -14.10
C ALA A 22 8.04 -19.76 -14.64
N LYS A 23 9.36 -19.79 -14.42
CA LYS A 23 10.23 -20.96 -14.67
C LYS A 23 10.03 -22.11 -13.66
N LYS A 24 9.07 -22.00 -12.75
CA LYS A 24 8.77 -22.99 -11.70
C LYS A 24 9.94 -23.25 -10.73
N ALA A 25 10.81 -22.25 -10.54
CA ALA A 25 11.86 -22.32 -9.53
C ALA A 25 11.26 -22.35 -8.11
N LYS A 26 11.83 -23.16 -7.23
CA LYS A 26 11.41 -23.21 -5.82
C LYS A 26 11.78 -21.90 -5.10
N PRO A 27 11.05 -21.46 -4.06
CA PRO A 27 11.35 -20.22 -3.34
C PRO A 27 12.79 -20.12 -2.81
N ALA A 28 13.38 -21.24 -2.36
CA ALA A 28 14.77 -21.29 -1.90
C ALA A 28 15.77 -21.01 -3.03
N GLU A 29 15.47 -21.47 -4.25
CA GLU A 29 16.29 -21.24 -5.43
C GLU A 29 16.20 -19.78 -5.89
N ILE A 30 14.99 -19.23 -5.88
CA ILE A 30 14.73 -17.82 -6.17
C ILE A 30 15.54 -16.95 -5.21
N ARG A 31 15.51 -17.26 -3.91
CA ARG A 31 16.29 -16.56 -2.89
C ARG A 31 17.79 -16.59 -3.20
N ARG A 32 18.33 -17.77 -3.54
CA ARG A 32 19.75 -17.95 -3.86
C ARG A 32 20.18 -17.07 -5.03
N GLN A 33 19.41 -17.07 -6.13
CA GLN A 33 19.73 -16.26 -7.30
C GLN A 33 19.60 -14.76 -7.04
N LEU A 34 18.62 -14.33 -6.25
CA LEU A 34 18.50 -12.93 -5.86
C LEU A 34 19.70 -12.48 -5.01
N VAL A 35 20.20 -13.33 -4.10
CA VAL A 35 21.40 -13.03 -3.31
C VAL A 35 22.65 -12.99 -4.18
N GLU A 36 22.76 -13.84 -5.19
CA GLU A 36 23.89 -13.85 -6.13
C GLU A 36 23.94 -12.56 -6.97
N ILE A 37 22.78 -12.09 -7.45
CA ILE A 37 22.69 -10.93 -8.36
C ILE A 37 22.74 -9.61 -7.59
N TYR A 38 22.01 -9.50 -6.47
CA TYR A 38 21.79 -8.23 -5.78
C TYR A 38 22.46 -8.15 -4.40
N GLY A 39 22.95 -9.27 -3.87
CA GLY A 39 23.60 -9.32 -2.57
C GLY A 39 22.69 -9.76 -1.41
N LYS A 40 23.31 -10.03 -0.26
CA LYS A 40 22.68 -10.73 0.87
C LYS A 40 21.53 -9.98 1.54
N ASN A 41 21.59 -8.65 1.55
CA ASN A 41 20.71 -7.78 2.34
C ASN A 41 19.41 -7.37 1.62
N VAL A 42 19.20 -7.86 0.40
CA VAL A 42 18.27 -7.25 -0.54
C VAL A 42 16.83 -7.77 -0.42
N THR A 43 16.63 -9.01 0.05
CA THR A 43 15.29 -9.55 0.30
C THR A 43 15.31 -10.48 1.50
N THR A 44 14.15 -10.83 2.04
CA THR A 44 14.02 -11.85 3.10
C THR A 44 13.24 -13.05 2.57
N ASP A 45 13.41 -14.22 3.18
CA ASP A 45 12.67 -15.42 2.76
C ASP A 45 11.15 -15.22 2.89
N GLY A 46 10.71 -14.43 3.87
CA GLY A 46 9.31 -14.02 4.02
C GLY A 46 8.80 -13.22 2.83
N MET A 47 9.58 -12.25 2.34
CA MET A 47 9.24 -11.44 1.18
C MET A 47 9.17 -12.29 -0.10
N VAL A 48 10.14 -13.19 -0.30
CA VAL A 48 10.13 -14.12 -1.44
C VAL A 48 8.87 -14.99 -1.43
N ARG A 49 8.54 -15.60 -0.29
CA ARG A 49 7.32 -16.43 -0.17
C ARG A 49 6.04 -15.64 -0.42
N LYS A 50 5.96 -14.41 0.11
CA LYS A 50 4.80 -13.53 -0.09
C LYS A 50 4.56 -13.24 -1.57
N TRP A 51 5.59 -12.82 -2.29
CA TRP A 51 5.47 -12.48 -3.71
C TRP A 51 5.25 -13.70 -4.61
N VAL A 52 5.94 -14.82 -4.34
CA VAL A 52 5.69 -16.09 -5.04
C VAL A 52 4.23 -16.50 -4.94
N ARG A 53 3.63 -16.42 -3.73
CA ARG A 53 2.20 -16.70 -3.54
C ARG A 53 1.33 -15.77 -4.40
N GLN A 54 1.56 -14.46 -4.34
CA GLN A 54 0.78 -13.50 -5.13
C GLN A 54 0.88 -13.74 -6.64
N PHE A 55 2.07 -14.09 -7.15
CA PHE A 55 2.25 -14.42 -8.56
C PHE A 55 1.52 -15.71 -8.95
N ASN A 56 1.48 -16.70 -8.05
CA ASN A 56 0.70 -17.92 -8.26
C ASN A 56 -0.82 -17.65 -8.21
N ASP A 57 -1.24 -16.67 -7.40
CA ASP A 57 -2.62 -16.18 -7.33
C ASP A 57 -3.00 -15.28 -8.52
N GLY A 58 -2.11 -15.13 -9.52
CA GLY A 58 -2.39 -14.44 -10.79
C GLY A 58 -1.99 -12.97 -10.84
N ARG A 59 -1.36 -12.43 -9.79
CA ARG A 59 -0.83 -11.04 -9.82
C ARG A 59 0.23 -10.89 -10.92
N THR A 60 0.10 -9.87 -11.75
CA THR A 60 1.09 -9.53 -12.79
C THR A 60 1.86 -8.26 -12.47
N ASN A 61 1.27 -7.33 -11.71
CA ASN A 61 1.92 -6.08 -11.33
C ASN A 61 3.02 -6.31 -10.27
N VAL A 62 4.23 -5.82 -10.56
CA VAL A 62 5.41 -5.89 -9.68
C VAL A 62 5.51 -4.71 -8.71
N HIS A 63 4.75 -3.64 -8.94
CA HIS A 63 4.68 -2.51 -8.03
C HIS A 63 3.73 -2.82 -6.87
N ASP A 64 3.95 -2.11 -5.76
CA ASP A 64 2.98 -2.11 -4.67
C ASP A 64 1.65 -1.54 -5.16
N GLU A 65 0.55 -2.07 -4.63
CA GLU A 65 -0.75 -1.45 -4.84
C GLU A 65 -0.78 -0.10 -4.15
N ALA A 66 -1.61 0.80 -4.68
CA ALA A 66 -1.92 2.04 -3.99
C ALA A 66 -2.35 1.67 -2.57
N ARG A 67 -1.67 2.24 -1.58
CA ARG A 67 -2.09 2.06 -0.19
C ARG A 67 -3.48 2.67 -0.12
N SER A 68 -4.48 1.85 0.20
CA SER A 68 -5.76 2.35 0.68
C SER A 68 -5.44 3.08 1.99
N GLY A 69 -5.10 4.36 1.88
CA GLY A 69 -4.90 5.21 3.03
C GLY A 69 -6.19 5.25 3.85
N ARG A 70 -6.18 6.01 4.95
CA ARG A 70 -7.42 6.25 5.67
C ARG A 70 -8.41 6.92 4.71
N PRO A 71 -9.61 6.33 4.48
CA PRO A 71 -10.63 6.99 3.68
C PRO A 71 -10.93 8.36 4.30
N SER A 72 -11.03 9.39 3.46
CA SER A 72 -11.52 10.68 3.92
C SER A 72 -12.93 10.49 4.47
N VAL A 73 -13.15 10.94 5.70
CA VAL A 73 -14.48 10.96 6.30
C VAL A 73 -15.32 12.11 5.72
N VAL A 74 -14.65 13.10 5.10
CA VAL A 74 -15.28 14.24 4.43
C VAL A 74 -15.66 13.84 3.01
N ASN A 75 -16.95 13.96 2.69
CA ASN A 75 -17.52 13.82 1.35
C ASN A 75 -18.42 15.02 1.01
N ASP A 76 -18.76 15.18 -0.27
CA ASP A 76 -19.54 16.34 -0.75
C ASP A 76 -20.92 16.46 -0.09
N GLY A 77 -21.55 15.32 0.22
CA GLY A 77 -22.82 15.29 0.94
C GLY A 77 -22.71 15.82 2.37
N LEU A 78 -21.60 15.55 3.05
CA LEU A 78 -21.31 16.10 4.37
C LEU A 78 -21.06 17.62 4.28
N VAL A 79 -20.29 18.07 3.29
CA VAL A 79 -20.02 19.49 3.06
C VAL A 79 -21.33 20.25 2.81
N ALA A 80 -22.22 19.71 1.99
CA ALA A 80 -23.52 20.30 1.70
C ALA A 80 -24.37 20.47 2.97
N LYS A 81 -24.47 19.43 3.82
CA LYS A 81 -25.23 19.46 5.07
C LYS A 81 -24.68 20.46 6.08
N VAL A 82 -23.36 20.53 6.24
CA VAL A 82 -22.73 21.53 7.12
C VAL A 82 -23.01 22.95 6.61
N ASN A 83 -22.90 23.18 5.30
CA ASN A 83 -23.19 24.48 4.70
C ASN A 83 -24.66 24.89 4.81
N GLU A 84 -25.60 23.93 4.80
CA GLU A 84 -27.02 24.19 5.08
C GLU A 84 -27.22 24.66 6.53
N LYS A 85 -26.67 23.96 7.52
CA LYS A 85 -26.76 24.35 8.93
C LYS A 85 -26.18 25.72 9.23
N ILE A 86 -25.06 26.08 8.60
CA ILE A 86 -24.45 27.41 8.73
C ILE A 86 -25.36 28.50 8.13
N ARG A 87 -26.05 28.20 7.02
CA ARG A 87 -27.00 29.12 6.39
C ARG A 87 -28.25 29.31 7.24
N GLU A 88 -28.78 28.24 7.83
CA GLU A 88 -29.94 28.27 8.74
C GLU A 88 -29.63 29.03 10.03
N ASN A 89 -28.44 28.81 10.60
CA ASN A 89 -28.00 29.46 11.82
C ASN A 89 -26.58 30.02 11.68
N ARG A 90 -26.47 31.33 11.43
CA ARG A 90 -25.17 32.00 11.33
C ARG A 90 -24.35 31.99 12.63
N ARG A 91 -24.96 31.66 13.78
CA ARG A 91 -24.26 31.48 15.07
C ARG A 91 -23.87 30.01 15.31
N PHE A 92 -23.98 29.14 14.31
CA PHE A 92 -23.55 27.75 14.41
C PHE A 92 -22.04 27.68 14.72
N ALA A 93 -21.71 27.06 15.83
CA ALA A 93 -20.36 27.01 16.40
C ALA A 93 -19.79 25.61 16.27
N ILE A 94 -18.47 25.51 16.22
CA ILE A 94 -17.74 24.25 16.02
C ILE A 94 -18.19 23.14 16.99
N ARG A 95 -18.46 23.46 18.26
CA ARG A 95 -18.97 22.49 19.25
C ARG A 95 -20.29 21.82 18.82
N MET A 96 -21.21 22.59 18.24
CA MET A 96 -22.51 22.06 17.76
C MET A 96 -22.33 21.17 16.53
N LEU A 97 -21.25 21.39 15.77
CA LEU A 97 -20.91 20.55 14.63
C LEU A 97 -20.50 19.14 15.10
N PHE A 98 -19.77 19.02 16.20
CA PHE A 98 -19.43 17.72 16.81
C PHE A 98 -20.66 16.99 17.35
N ASP A 99 -21.60 17.71 17.94
CA ASP A 99 -22.84 17.13 18.47
C ASP A 99 -23.77 16.64 17.36
N GLU A 100 -23.90 17.41 16.27
CA GLU A 100 -24.78 17.11 15.13
C GLU A 100 -24.16 16.08 14.16
N PHE A 101 -22.82 16.03 14.04
CA PHE A 101 -22.10 15.13 13.12
C PHE A 101 -21.07 14.21 13.84
N PRO A 102 -21.50 13.41 14.84
CA PRO A 102 -20.59 12.72 15.77
C PRO A 102 -19.75 11.61 15.14
N THR A 103 -20.17 11.02 14.02
CA THR A 103 -19.41 9.95 13.32
C THR A 103 -18.31 10.50 12.42
N ASN A 104 -18.37 11.78 12.05
CA ASN A 104 -17.49 12.34 11.02
C ASN A 104 -16.18 12.94 11.57
N PHE A 105 -16.14 13.25 12.88
CA PHE A 105 -15.01 13.96 13.50
C PHE A 105 -14.24 13.15 14.55
N LYS A 106 -14.75 11.99 14.97
CA LYS A 106 -14.11 11.11 15.96
C LYS A 106 -12.72 10.59 15.53
N ASN A 107 -12.39 10.78 14.27
CA ASN A 107 -11.21 10.22 13.64
C ASN A 107 -10.23 11.31 13.16
N CYS A 108 -10.61 12.58 13.03
CA CYS A 108 -9.76 13.60 12.39
C CYS A 108 -8.61 14.14 13.26
N PHE A 109 -8.58 13.84 14.57
CA PHE A 109 -7.60 14.39 15.51
C PHE A 109 -6.85 13.35 16.37
N ALA A 110 -6.86 12.08 15.94
CA ALA A 110 -6.03 11.03 16.54
C ALA A 110 -4.83 10.74 15.63
#